data_AF-A0A914GUU8-F1
#
_entry.id   AF-A0A914GUU8-F1
#
_cell.length_a   1.000
_cell.length_b   1.000
_cell.length_c   1.000
_cell.angle_alpha   90.00
_cell.angle_beta   90.00
_cell.angle_gamma   90.00
#
_symmetry.space_group_name_H-M   'P 1'
#
loop_
_entity.id
_entity.type
_entity.pdbx_description
1 polymer ?
#
loop_
_entity_poly.entity_id
_entity_poly.type
_entity_poly.pdbx_seq_one_letter_code
_entity_poly.pdbx_strand_id
1 'polypeptide(L)'
;MPKMDFDFLDIFAPVVALIFAVILFVISFTCINWYCITQKDDLTVFEKFGARANLRLGPHTMIQIKRGGFASTYAREEDEERRKLTIQHQQRMEPFLEKQEDQKDQITEI
;
A
#
# COMPACT_ATOMS: atom_id res chain seq x y z
N MET A 1 -48.31 -34.75 -11.81
CA MET A 1 -46.98 -34.40 -11.24
C MET A 1 -47.02 -34.68 -9.76
N PRO A 2 -46.06 -35.42 -9.20
CA PRO A 2 -45.97 -35.62 -7.75
C PRO A 2 -45.78 -34.25 -7.08
N LYS A 3 -46.59 -33.97 -6.07
CA LYS A 3 -46.48 -32.74 -5.26
C LYS A 3 -45.38 -33.01 -4.25
N MET A 4 -44.32 -32.21 -4.28
CA MET A 4 -43.29 -32.23 -3.24
C MET A 4 -43.88 -31.54 -2.02
N ASP A 5 -44.10 -32.28 -0.95
CA ASP A 5 -44.46 -31.71 0.35
C ASP A 5 -43.18 -31.15 0.97
N PHE A 6 -43.06 -29.83 0.98
CA PHE A 6 -41.95 -29.13 1.63
C PHE A 6 -42.25 -29.04 3.12
N ASP A 7 -41.42 -29.69 3.93
CA ASP A 7 -41.48 -29.51 5.37
C ASP A 7 -40.81 -28.17 5.73
N PHE A 8 -41.19 -27.59 6.87
CA PHE A 8 -40.63 -26.31 7.31
C PHE A 8 -39.09 -26.37 7.41
N LEU A 9 -38.55 -27.53 7.80
CA LEU A 9 -37.11 -27.79 7.87
C LEU A 9 -36.38 -27.61 6.53
N ASP A 10 -37.02 -27.97 5.41
CA ASP A 10 -36.41 -27.86 4.08
C ASP A 10 -36.24 -26.40 3.64
N ILE A 11 -37.06 -25.49 4.16
CA ILE A 11 -36.96 -24.05 3.91
C ILE A 11 -35.93 -23.40 4.85
N PHE A 12 -35.79 -23.88 6.09
CA PHE A 12 -34.83 -23.31 7.05
C PHE A 12 -33.37 -23.63 6.69
N ALA A 13 -33.10 -24.81 6.13
CA ALA A 13 -31.75 -25.22 5.75
C ALA A 13 -31.00 -24.19 4.85
N PRO A 14 -31.56 -23.72 3.71
CA PRO A 14 -30.89 -22.71 2.89
C PRO A 14 -30.78 -21.34 3.57
N VAL A 15 -31.75 -20.97 4.42
CA VAL A 15 -31.72 -19.70 5.16
C VAL A 15 -30.57 -19.68 6.16
N VAL A 16 -30.39 -20.76 6.91
CA VAL A 16 -29.28 -20.88 7.88
C VAL A 16 -27.93 -20.87 7.15
N ALA A 17 -27.82 -21.56 6.02
CA ALA A 17 -26.60 -21.55 5.21
C ALA A 17 -26.28 -20.15 4.67
N LEU A 18 -27.30 -19.40 4.22
CA LEU A 18 -27.13 -18.02 3.75
C LEU A 18 -26.67 -17.09 4.88
N ILE A 19 -27.29 -17.18 6.06
CA ILE A 19 -26.90 -16.38 7.24
C ILE A 19 -25.46 -16.69 7.63
N PHE A 20 -25.08 -17.96 7.67
CA PHE A 20 -23.71 -18.38 7.96
C PHE A 20 -22.71 -17.83 6.94
N ALA A 21 -23.04 -17.90 5.64
CA ALA A 21 -22.20 -17.34 4.58
C ALA A 21 -22.04 -15.82 4.70
N VAL A 22 -23.11 -15.09 5.04
CA VAL A 22 -23.06 -13.63 5.26
C VAL A 22 -22.20 -13.31 6.48
N ILE A 23 -22.32 -14.07 7.57
CA ILE A 23 -21.48 -13.88 8.76
C ILE A 23 -20.01 -14.11 8.42
N LEU A 24 -19.67 -15.19 7.72
CA LEU A 24 -18.29 -15.44 7.27
C LEU A 24 -17.78 -14.34 6.34
N PHE A 25 -18.62 -13.84 5.44
CA PHE A 25 -18.28 -12.73 4.56
C PHE A 25 -17.99 -11.46 5.36
N VAL A 26 -18.84 -11.11 6.33
CA VAL A 26 -18.64 -9.95 7.21
C VAL A 26 -17.37 -10.12 8.03
N ILE A 27 -17.16 -11.27 8.68
CA ILE A 27 -15.95 -11.54 9.47
C ILE A 27 -14.71 -11.45 8.59
N SER A 28 -14.70 -12.09 7.42
CA SER A 28 -13.58 -12.03 6.48
C SER A 28 -13.30 -10.58 6.06
N PHE A 29 -14.33 -9.85 5.67
CA PHE A 29 -14.23 -8.46 5.26
C PHE A 29 -13.72 -7.56 6.40
N THR A 30 -14.25 -7.70 7.61
CA THR A 30 -13.88 -6.85 8.75
C THR A 30 -12.54 -7.25 9.37
N CYS A 31 -12.25 -8.55 9.52
CA CYS A 31 -10.98 -8.99 10.10
C CYS A 31 -9.82 -8.66 9.17
N ILE A 32 -9.97 -8.88 7.85
CA ILE A 32 -8.93 -8.52 6.89
C ILE A 32 -8.79 -6.99 6.80
N ASN A 33 -9.90 -6.24 6.63
CA ASN A 33 -9.84 -4.79 6.45
C ASN A 33 -9.49 -3.99 7.73
N TRP A 34 -9.72 -4.53 8.92
CA TRP A 34 -9.57 -3.79 10.17
C TRP A 34 -8.58 -4.37 11.17
N TYR A 35 -8.42 -5.70 11.19
CA TYR A 35 -7.54 -6.37 12.15
C TYR A 35 -6.18 -6.74 11.55
N CYS A 36 -6.14 -7.10 10.26
CA CYS A 36 -4.90 -7.48 9.58
C CYS A 36 -4.12 -6.32 8.94
N ILE A 37 -4.75 -5.17 8.67
CA ILE A 37 -4.05 -3.99 8.12
C ILE A 37 -3.53 -3.13 9.27
N THR A 38 -2.21 -3.04 9.36
CA THR A 38 -1.54 -2.13 10.29
C THR A 38 -1.43 -0.74 9.64
N GLN A 39 -1.30 0.32 10.44
CA GLN A 39 -1.10 1.71 9.96
C GLN A 39 0.15 1.94 9.09
N LYS A 40 0.96 0.91 8.85
CA LYS A 40 2.17 0.94 8.01
C LYS A 40 1.94 0.29 6.65
N ASP A 41 0.83 -0.42 6.47
CA ASP A 41 0.51 -1.10 5.22
C ASP A 41 -0.12 -0.13 4.23
N ASP A 42 0.04 -0.42 2.94
CA ASP A 42 -0.57 0.37 1.87
C ASP A 42 -2.11 0.37 1.98
N LEU A 43 -2.71 1.49 1.58
CA LEU A 43 -4.16 1.63 1.56
C LEU A 43 -4.81 0.53 0.73
N THR A 44 -5.81 -0.13 1.32
CA THR A 44 -6.57 -1.13 0.59
C THR A 44 -7.41 -0.51 -0.51
N VAL A 45 -7.76 -1.34 -1.50
CA VAL A 45 -8.72 -0.97 -2.54
C VAL A 45 -10.05 -0.52 -1.93
N PHE A 46 -10.44 -1.10 -0.79
CA PHE A 46 -11.63 -0.71 -0.05
C PHE A 46 -11.51 0.67 0.58
N GLU A 47 -10.38 1.04 1.19
CA GLU A 47 -10.15 2.40 1.69
C GLU A 47 -10.15 3.43 0.56
N LYS A 48 -9.58 3.11 -0.60
CA LYS A 48 -9.60 3.98 -1.80
C LYS A 48 -11.02 4.14 -2.36
N PHE A 49 -11.79 3.06 -2.41
CA PHE A 49 -13.17 3.10 -2.87
C PHE A 49 -14.08 3.84 -1.88
N GLY A 50 -13.92 3.57 -0.59
CA GLY A 50 -14.61 4.26 0.50
C GLY A 50 -14.32 5.76 0.52
N ALA A 51 -13.08 6.18 0.26
CA ALA A 51 -12.73 7.59 0.19
C ALA A 51 -13.49 8.35 -0.91
N ARG A 52 -13.80 7.71 -2.05
CA ARG A 52 -14.67 8.31 -3.09
C ARG A 52 -16.10 8.52 -2.61
N ALA A 53 -16.60 7.62 -1.77
CA ALA A 53 -17.92 7.70 -1.15
C ALA A 53 -17.91 8.40 0.23
N ASN A 54 -16.78 8.98 0.67
CA ASN A 54 -16.55 9.49 2.03
C ASN A 54 -16.85 8.49 3.17
N LEU A 55 -16.74 7.19 2.89
CA LEU A 55 -16.93 6.11 3.85
C LEU A 55 -15.58 5.61 4.37
N ARG A 56 -15.43 5.52 5.70
CA ARG A 56 -14.21 4.97 6.32
C ARG A 56 -14.29 3.46 6.41
N LEU A 57 -13.70 2.79 5.43
CA LEU A 57 -13.68 1.33 5.27
C LEU A 57 -12.42 0.67 5.84
N GLY A 58 -11.69 1.35 6.72
CA GLY A 58 -10.47 0.82 7.32
C GLY A 58 -9.95 1.66 8.49
N PRO A 59 -8.77 1.28 9.02
CA PRO A 59 -8.15 1.94 10.16
C PRO A 59 -7.62 3.34 9.84
N HIS A 60 -7.28 3.62 8.58
CA HIS A 60 -6.71 4.92 8.20
C HIS A 60 -7.77 6.02 8.23
N THR A 61 -7.35 7.20 8.69
CA THR A 61 -8.23 8.38 8.73
C THR A 61 -8.44 8.95 7.33
N MET A 62 -9.60 9.55 7.08
CA MET A 62 -9.90 10.20 5.78
C MET A 62 -8.87 11.27 5.38
N ILE A 63 -8.23 11.90 6.37
CA ILE A 63 -7.16 12.88 6.15
C ILE A 63 -5.92 12.20 5.60
N GLN A 64 -5.49 11.08 6.18
CA GLN A 64 -4.37 10.28 5.66
C GLN A 64 -4.65 9.76 4.26
N ILE A 65 -5.89 9.28 4.00
CA ILE A 65 -6.27 8.76 2.69
C ILE A 65 -6.26 9.85 1.61
N LYS A 66 -6.81 11.04 1.91
CA LYS A 66 -6.82 12.18 0.97
C LYS A 66 -5.45 12.79 0.76
N ARG A 67 -4.56 12.70 1.76
CA ARG A 67 -3.17 13.17 1.67
C ARG A 67 -2.31 12.29 0.75
N GLY A 68 -2.75 11.07 0.45
CA GLY A 68 -2.07 10.19 -0.49
C GLY A 68 -0.70 9.71 0.00
N GLY A 69 -0.47 9.68 1.31
CA GLY A 69 0.76 9.11 1.87
C GLY A 69 0.72 7.59 1.74
N PHE A 70 1.19 7.06 0.61
CA PHE A 70 1.37 5.62 0.44
C PHE A 70 2.70 5.21 1.06
N ALA A 71 2.82 4.01 1.63
CA ALA A 71 4.11 3.51 2.11
C ALA A 71 5.12 3.44 0.95
N SER A 72 4.63 3.13 -0.24
CA SER A 72 5.39 3.22 -1.49
C SER A 72 5.82 4.65 -1.90
N THR A 73 5.10 5.69 -1.47
CA THR A 73 5.51 7.09 -1.75
C THR A 73 6.69 7.47 -0.89
N TYR A 74 6.65 7.12 0.41
CA TYR A 74 7.78 7.33 1.30
C TYR A 74 9.04 6.59 0.81
N ALA A 75 8.89 5.31 0.42
CA ALA A 75 10.00 4.55 -0.14
C ALA A 75 10.57 5.18 -1.42
N ARG A 76 9.71 5.70 -2.31
CA ARG A 76 10.14 6.35 -3.55
C ARG A 76 10.81 7.71 -3.29
N GLU A 77 10.28 8.48 -2.34
CA GLU A 77 10.84 9.77 -1.94
C GLU A 77 12.22 9.58 -1.30
N GLU A 78 12.39 8.61 -0.40
CA GLU A 78 13.69 8.28 0.20
C GLU A 78 14.72 7.83 -0.86
N ASP A 79 14.31 7.02 -1.83
CA ASP A 79 15.17 6.60 -2.95
C ASP A 79 15.56 7.78 -3.86
N GLU A 80 14.60 8.67 -4.16
CA GLU A 80 14.87 9.89 -4.93
C GLU A 80 15.84 10.82 -4.18
N GLU A 81 15.69 10.99 -2.86
CA GLU A 81 16.61 11.78 -2.04
C GLU A 81 18.01 11.16 -1.98
N ARG A 82 18.12 9.84 -1.79
CA ARG A 82 19.40 9.13 -1.86
C ARG A 82 20.09 9.35 -3.20
N ARG A 83 19.35 9.25 -4.31
CA ARG A 83 19.90 9.48 -5.65
C ARG A 83 20.39 10.92 -5.81
N LYS A 84 19.63 11.91 -5.36
CA LYS A 84 20.02 13.33 -5.40
C LYS A 84 21.29 13.58 -4.57
N LEU A 85 21.40 12.99 -3.38
CA LEU A 85 22.59 13.07 -2.54
C LEU A 85 23.82 12.45 -3.24
N THR A 86 23.68 11.28 -3.86
CA THR A 86 24.77 10.64 -4.60
C THR A 86 25.23 11.49 -5.78
N ILE A 87 24.29 12.01 -6.58
CA ILE A 87 24.60 12.88 -7.73
C ILE A 87 25.27 14.17 -7.25
N GLN A 88 24.78 14.77 -6.17
CA GLN A 88 25.37 15.98 -5.60
C GLN A 88 26.79 15.73 -5.08
N HIS A 89 27.03 14.59 -4.44
CA HIS A 89 28.36 14.21 -3.97
C HIS A 89 29.33 13.97 -5.14
N GLN A 90 28.85 13.30 -6.19
CA GLN A 90 29.61 13.06 -7.41
C GLN A 90 29.97 14.37 -8.14
N GLN A 91 28.99 15.26 -8.34
CA GLN A 91 29.23 16.60 -8.91
C GLN A 91 30.22 17.44 -8.09
N ARG A 92 30.24 17.28 -6.77
CA ARG A 92 31.21 17.95 -5.91
C ARG A 92 32.62 17.37 -6.08
N MET A 93 32.75 16.07 -6.35
CA MET A 93 34.04 15.38 -6.46
C MET A 93 34.70 15.51 -7.84
N GLU A 94 33.94 15.63 -8.93
CA GLU A 94 34.53 15.77 -10.27
C GLU A 94 35.58 16.89 -10.40
N PRO A 95 35.35 18.13 -9.97
CA PRO A 95 36.35 19.20 -10.08
C PRO A 95 37.56 18.98 -9.16
N PHE A 96 37.48 18.09 -8.17
CA PHE A 96 38.63 17.69 -7.36
C PHE A 96 39.46 16.61 -8.03
N LEU A 97 38.82 15.65 -8.71
CA LEU A 97 39.51 14.59 -9.44
C LEU A 97 40.22 15.15 -10.68
N GLU A 98 39.59 16.06 -11.41
CA GLU A 98 40.18 16.74 -12.57
C GLU A 98 41.45 17.51 -12.17
N LYS A 99 41.42 18.25 -11.05
CA LYS A 99 42.61 18.92 -10.50
C LYS A 99 43.73 17.97 -10.09
N GLN A 100 43.40 16.75 -9.65
CA GLN A 100 44.40 15.74 -9.27
C GLN A 100 45.02 15.07 -10.50
N GLU A 101 44.27 14.89 -11.59
CA GLU A 101 44.81 14.46 -12.88
C GLU A 101 45.72 15.53 -13.49
N ASP A 102 45.29 16.78 -13.56
CA ASP A 102 46.11 17.90 -14.05
C ASP A 102 47.44 18.03 -13.28
N GLN A 103 47.40 17.81 -11.97
CA GLN A 103 48.59 17.85 -11.11
C GLN A 103 49.50 16.62 -11.33
N LYS A 104 48.93 15.45 -11.62
CA LYS A 104 49.71 14.25 -11.95
C LYS A 104 50.40 14.36 -13.30
N ASP A 105 49.73 14.90 -14.30
CA ASP A 105 50.29 15.06 -15.64
C ASP A 105 51.46 16.05 -15.62
N GLN A 106 51.35 17.14 -14.84
CA GLN A 106 52.46 18.07 -14.60
C GLN A 106 53.67 17.44 -13.90
N ILE A 107 53.48 16.43 -13.04
CA ILE A 107 54.58 15.74 -12.36
C ILE A 107 55.24 14.69 -13.25
N THR A 108 54.54 14.18 -14.26
CA THR A 108 55.01 13.09 -15.14
C THR A 108 55.77 13.62 -16.37
N GLU A 109 55.63 14.90 -16.72
CA GLU A 109 56.36 15.58 -17.81
C GLU A 109 57.75 16.14 -17.43
N ILE A 110 58.26 15.86 -16.23
CA ILE A 110 59.63 16.24 -15.76
C ILE A 110 60.53 15.01 -15.71
#